data_AF-A0A7S0RI29-F1
#
_entry.id   AF-A0A7S0RI29-F1
#
_cell.length_a   1.000
_cell.length_b   1.000
_cell.length_c   1.000
_cell.angle_alpha   90.00
_cell.angle_beta   90.00
_cell.angle_gamma   90.00
#
_symmetry.space_group_name_H-M   'P 1'
#
loop_
_entity.id
_entity.type
_entity.pdbx_description
1 polymer ?
#
loop_
_entity_poly.entity_id
_entity_poly.type
_entity_poly.pdbx_seq_one_letter_code
_entity_poly.pdbx_strand_id
1 'polypeptide(L)'
;KVQSLTIDLKSGRVAVIPAGHAPWIEDDAPAALGIMGLVKLEVGAVLILITKAKRVSCAGDALYHVTDTQLVAHEAMKGSVGDVRLAGLLHEALDARDY
;
A
#
# COMPACT_ATOMS: atom_id res chain seq x y z
N LYS A 1 -19.75 -2.45 10.77
CA LYS A 1 -18.75 -3.55 10.96
C LYS A 1 -17.75 -3.41 9.82
N VAL A 2 -16.48 -3.13 10.10
CA VAL A 2 -15.47 -2.96 9.05
C VAL A 2 -14.98 -4.34 8.61
N GLN A 3 -14.95 -4.59 7.31
CA GLN A 3 -14.33 -5.79 6.76
C GLN A 3 -12.81 -5.60 6.75
N SER A 4 -12.06 -6.63 7.11
CA SER A 4 -10.60 -6.58 7.11
C SER A 4 -10.06 -7.33 5.91
N LEU A 5 -8.91 -6.90 5.40
CA LEU A 5 -8.19 -7.58 4.34
C LEU A 5 -6.88 -8.12 4.91
N THR A 6 -6.53 -9.35 4.57
CA THR A 6 -5.20 -9.91 4.78
C THR A 6 -4.50 -9.96 3.44
N ILE A 7 -3.31 -9.37 3.38
CA ILE A 7 -2.48 -9.34 2.19
C ILE A 7 -1.20 -10.08 2.53
N ASP A 8 -0.97 -11.20 1.85
CA ASP A 8 0.29 -11.94 1.92
C ASP A 8 1.25 -11.36 0.88
N LEU A 9 2.22 -10.57 1.34
CA LEU A 9 3.22 -9.92 0.48
C LEU A 9 4.24 -10.91 -0.12
N LYS A 10 4.33 -12.14 0.39
CA LYS A 10 5.18 -13.17 -0.20
C LYS A 10 4.54 -13.77 -1.45
N SER A 11 3.24 -14.06 -1.39
CA SER A 11 2.51 -14.69 -2.50
C SER A 11 1.72 -13.73 -3.38
N GLY A 12 1.49 -12.50 -2.91
CA GLY A 12 0.61 -11.51 -3.51
C GLY A 12 -0.88 -11.84 -3.36
N ARG A 13 -1.24 -12.74 -2.43
CA ARG A 13 -2.64 -13.16 -2.23
C ARG A 13 -3.37 -12.18 -1.32
N VAL A 14 -4.61 -11.88 -1.68
CA VAL A 14 -5.51 -11.06 -0.88
C VAL A 14 -6.68 -11.92 -0.42
N ALA A 15 -6.98 -11.87 0.87
CA ALA A 15 -8.11 -12.58 1.48
C ALA A 15 -8.96 -11.59 2.28
N VAL A 16 -10.27 -11.72 2.19
CA VAL A 16 -11.21 -10.95 3.01
C VAL A 16 -11.44 -11.69 4.32
N ILE A 17 -11.21 -11.03 5.44
CA ILE A 17 -11.58 -11.54 6.75
C ILE A 17 -12.99 -11.04 7.08
N PRO A 18 -13.93 -11.95 7.37
CA PRO A 18 -15.26 -11.60 7.84
C PRO A 18 -15.18 -10.77 9.12
N ALA A 19 -15.96 -9.69 9.16
CA ALA A 19 -15.99 -8.78 10.29
C ALA A 19 -16.30 -9.53 11.60
N GLY A 20 -15.42 -9.41 12.60
CA GLY A 20 -15.47 -10.16 13.87
C GLY A 20 -14.42 -11.27 14.03
N HIS A 21 -13.63 -11.56 12.98
CA HIS A 21 -12.50 -12.50 13.03
C HIS A 21 -11.17 -11.80 12.69
N ALA A 22 -11.14 -10.47 12.73
CA ALA A 22 -9.93 -9.71 12.45
C ALA A 22 -8.89 -10.02 13.55
N PRO A 23 -7.66 -10.40 13.20
CA PRO A 23 -6.58 -10.56 14.16
C PRO A 23 -6.36 -9.23 14.89
N TRP A 24 -5.85 -9.30 16.12
CA TRP A 24 -5.44 -8.13 16.88
C TRP A 24 -4.41 -7.35 16.05
N ILE A 25 -4.70 -6.08 15.75
CA ILE A 25 -3.77 -5.16 15.12
C ILE A 25 -2.88 -4.65 16.26
N GLU A 26 -1.57 -4.85 16.17
CA GLU A 26 -0.63 -4.21 17.09
C GLU A 26 -0.69 -2.69 16.91
N ASP A 27 -0.74 -1.94 18.02
CA ASP A 27 -0.97 -0.47 18.03
C ASP A 27 0.10 0.34 17.27
N ASP A 28 1.24 -0.28 16.91
CA ASP A 28 2.36 0.35 16.20
C ASP A 28 2.24 0.28 14.66
N ALA A 29 1.12 -0.20 14.12
CA ALA A 29 0.91 -0.23 12.67
C ALA A 29 0.86 1.20 12.08
N PRO A 30 1.63 1.51 11.00
CA PRO A 30 1.61 2.84 10.40
C PRO A 30 0.21 3.19 9.89
N ALA A 31 -0.30 4.33 10.32
CA ALA A 31 -1.60 4.82 9.89
C ALA A 31 -1.57 5.15 8.38
N ALA A 32 -2.33 4.40 7.59
CA ALA A 32 -2.56 4.68 6.18
C ALA A 32 -3.97 5.27 6.00
N LEU A 33 -4.09 6.27 5.12
CA LEU A 33 -5.38 6.85 4.70
C LEU A 33 -6.11 5.93 3.72
N GLY A 34 -5.37 5.07 3.02
CA GLY A 34 -5.93 4.10 2.08
C GLY A 34 -4.87 3.21 1.43
N ILE A 35 -5.35 2.22 0.70
CA ILE A 35 -4.52 1.35 -0.14
C ILE A 35 -4.69 1.83 -1.58
N MET A 36 -3.58 2.18 -2.24
CA MET A 36 -3.59 2.54 -3.66
C MET A 36 -3.62 1.29 -4.54
N GLY A 37 -2.84 0.26 -4.18
CA GLY A 37 -2.78 -0.97 -4.95
C GLY A 37 -1.78 -2.00 -4.42
N LEU A 38 -1.80 -3.17 -5.05
CA LEU A 38 -0.86 -4.27 -4.81
C LEU A 38 -0.25 -4.66 -6.16
N VAL A 39 1.08 -4.64 -6.23
CA VAL A 39 1.84 -5.04 -7.43
C VAL A 39 2.52 -6.37 -7.14
N LYS A 40 2.12 -7.41 -7.86
CA LYS A 40 2.78 -8.70 -7.79
C LYS A 40 4.03 -8.69 -8.66
N LEU A 41 5.15 -9.06 -8.06
CA LEU A 41 6.46 -9.23 -8.69
C LEU A 41 6.80 -10.73 -8.73
N GLU A 42 8.04 -11.07 -9.08
CA GLU A 42 8.43 -12.46 -9.28
C GLU A 42 8.50 -13.23 -7.96
N VAL A 43 9.19 -12.68 -6.96
CA VAL A 43 9.47 -13.35 -5.67
C VAL A 43 8.55 -12.85 -4.55
N GLY A 44 7.79 -11.77 -4.79
CA GLY A 44 6.91 -11.18 -3.79
C GLY A 44 5.91 -10.20 -4.37
N ALA A 45 5.37 -9.35 -3.52
CA ALA A 45 4.47 -8.27 -3.89
C ALA A 45 4.78 -7.00 -3.09
N VAL A 46 4.48 -5.86 -3.71
CA VAL A 46 4.59 -4.53 -3.12
C VAL A 46 3.20 -3.97 -2.90
N LEU A 47 2.88 -3.67 -1.64
CA LEU A 47 1.69 -2.94 -1.26
C LEU A 47 1.98 -1.44 -1.27
N ILE A 48 1.11 -0.67 -1.93
CA ILE A 48 1.23 0.78 -2.05
C ILE A 48 0.18 1.39 -1.12
N LEU A 49 0.65 2.07 -0.08
CA LEU A 49 -0.18 2.75 0.92
C LEU A 49 -0.18 4.25 0.67
N ILE A 50 -1.33 4.89 0.83
CA ILE A 50 -1.44 6.35 0.88
C ILE A 50 -1.30 6.76 2.34
N THR A 51 -0.25 7.49 2.67
CA THR A 51 0.05 7.92 4.05
C THR A 51 -0.35 9.37 4.29
N LYS A 52 -0.29 10.23 3.26
CA LYS A 52 -0.75 11.62 3.33
C LYS A 52 -1.51 12.04 2.07
N ALA A 53 -2.55 12.83 2.28
CA ALA A 53 -3.29 13.47 1.22
C ALA A 53 -3.77 14.86 1.65
N LYS A 54 -3.74 15.82 0.73
CA LYS A 54 -4.20 17.19 0.94
C LYS A 54 -5.54 17.39 0.25
N ARG A 55 -6.53 17.92 0.96
CA ARG A 55 -7.82 18.27 0.36
C ARG A 55 -7.62 19.39 -0.67
N VAL A 56 -8.13 19.19 -1.89
CA VAL A 56 -8.02 20.17 -2.99
C VAL A 56 -9.35 20.83 -3.33
N SER A 57 -10.49 20.25 -2.96
CA SER A 57 -11.80 20.85 -3.17
C SER A 57 -12.75 20.63 -2.00
N CYS A 58 -13.59 21.64 -1.76
CA CYS A 58 -14.70 21.62 -0.82
C CYS A 58 -16.07 21.68 -1.50
N ALA A 59 -16.13 21.77 -2.83
CA ALA A 59 -17.38 21.79 -3.58
C ALA A 59 -17.81 20.36 -3.92
N GLY A 60 -18.90 19.89 -3.31
CA GLY A 60 -19.40 18.52 -3.47
C GLY A 60 -18.63 17.51 -2.61
N ASP A 61 -18.33 16.34 -3.19
CA ASP A 61 -17.51 15.33 -2.53
C ASP A 61 -16.08 15.84 -2.31
N ALA A 62 -15.51 15.52 -1.15
CA ALA A 62 -14.17 15.95 -0.81
C ALA A 62 -13.13 15.28 -1.74
N LEU A 63 -12.48 16.09 -2.57
CA LEU A 63 -11.37 15.65 -3.41
C LEU A 63 -10.05 15.83 -2.67
N TYR A 64 -9.19 14.82 -2.75
CA TYR A 64 -7.89 14.78 -2.11
C TYR A 64 -6.79 14.54 -3.15
N HIS A 65 -5.73 15.32 -3.07
CA HIS A 65 -4.48 15.08 -3.77
C HIS A 65 -3.57 14.22 -2.87
N VAL A 66 -3.15 13.06 -3.36
CA VAL A 66 -2.19 12.21 -2.66
C VAL A 66 -0.83 12.90 -2.68
N THR A 67 -0.23 13.13 -1.52
CA THR A 67 1.06 13.84 -1.39
C THR A 67 2.17 12.97 -0.84
N ASP A 68 1.84 11.77 -0.35
CA ASP A 68 2.83 10.84 0.19
C ASP A 68 2.30 9.41 0.06
N THR A 69 3.19 8.52 -0.36
CA THR A 69 2.91 7.10 -0.48
C THR A 69 4.04 6.28 0.12
N GLN A 70 3.70 5.15 0.72
CA GLN A 70 4.66 4.21 1.27
C GLN A 70 4.55 2.87 0.55
N LEU A 71 5.69 2.32 0.17
CA LEU A 71 5.79 0.97 -0.36
C LEU A 71 6.14 -0.01 0.76
N VAL A 72 5.33 -1.05 0.90
CA VAL A 72 5.57 -2.15 1.85
C VAL A 72 5.79 -3.42 1.05
N ALA A 73 6.94 -4.05 1.25
CA ALA A 73 7.39 -5.21 0.47
C ALA A 73 7.82 -6.34 1.41
N HIS A 74 7.73 -7.58 0.93
CA HIS A 74 8.23 -8.73 1.67
C HIS A 74 9.77 -8.76 1.68
N GLU A 75 10.38 -9.10 2.82
CA GLU A 75 11.84 -9.07 3.00
C GLU A 75 12.61 -9.96 2.01
N ALA A 76 12.03 -11.07 1.57
CA ALA A 76 12.61 -11.96 0.57
C ALA A 76 12.94 -11.26 -0.76
N MET A 77 12.27 -10.15 -1.07
CA MET A 77 12.56 -9.36 -2.26
C MET A 77 13.97 -8.77 -2.25
N LYS A 78 14.60 -8.56 -1.07
CA LYS A 78 15.99 -8.07 -0.98
C LYS A 78 17.00 -8.96 -1.69
N GLY A 79 16.68 -10.26 -1.88
CA GLY A 79 17.51 -11.20 -2.62
C GLY A 79 17.33 -11.16 -4.14
N SER A 80 16.31 -10.45 -4.65
CA SER A 80 16.00 -10.34 -6.08
C SER A 80 16.32 -8.94 -6.60
N VAL A 81 17.42 -8.81 -7.34
CA VAL A 81 17.83 -7.52 -7.93
C VAL A 81 16.75 -6.98 -8.88
N GLY A 82 16.06 -7.85 -9.61
CA GLY A 82 14.97 -7.48 -10.52
C GLY A 82 13.79 -6.86 -9.77
N ASP A 83 13.32 -7.52 -8.72
CA ASP A 83 12.17 -7.05 -7.94
C ASP A 83 12.50 -5.75 -7.18
N VAL A 84 13.72 -5.64 -6.61
CA VAL A 84 14.17 -4.40 -5.96
C VAL A 84 14.21 -3.24 -6.96
N ARG A 85 14.74 -3.49 -8.17
CA ARG A 85 14.79 -2.46 -9.20
C ARG A 85 13.40 -2.02 -9.64
N LEU A 86 12.48 -2.96 -9.84
CA LEU A 86 11.09 -2.65 -10.22
C LEU A 86 10.37 -1.88 -9.11
N ALA A 87 10.56 -2.25 -7.85
CA ALA A 87 10.02 -1.52 -6.71
C ALA A 87 10.58 -0.09 -6.61
N GLY A 88 11.87 0.11 -6.90
CA GLY A 88 12.49 1.43 -6.97
C GLY A 88 11.91 2.29 -8.09
N LEU A 89 11.77 1.74 -9.30
CA LEU A 89 11.14 2.45 -10.42
C LEU A 89 9.68 2.81 -10.13
N LEU A 90 8.95 1.95 -9.44
CA LEU A 90 7.59 2.23 -8.99
C LEU A 90 7.57 3.39 -8.00
N HIS A 91 8.50 3.41 -7.04
CA HIS A 91 8.62 4.51 -6.08
C HIS A 91 8.88 5.84 -6.79
N GLU A 92 9.86 5.88 -7.70
CA GLU A 92 10.20 7.06 -8.48
C GLU A 92 9.01 7.55 -9.32
N ALA A 93 8.26 6.63 -9.94
CA ALA A 93 7.08 6.97 -10.74
C ALA A 93 5.88 7.47 -9.90
N LEU A 94 5.86 7.19 -8.60
CA LEU A 94 4.86 7.71 -7.67
C LEU A 94 5.28 9.07 -7.12
N ASP A 95 6.57 9.25 -6.79
CA ASP A 95 7.11 10.51 -6.27
C ASP A 95 7.21 11.60 -7.34
N ALA A 96 7.50 11.26 -8.60
CA ALA A 96 7.60 12.23 -9.70
C ALA A 96 6.27 12.93 -10.04
N ARG A 97 5.16 12.59 -9.37
CA ARG A 97 3.83 13.16 -9.59
C ARG A 97 3.58 14.47 -8.83
N ASP A 98 4.55 14.95 -8.06
CA ASP A 98 4.48 16.21 -7.31
C ASP A 98 4.75 17.49 -8.14
N TYR A 99 4.65 17.43 -9.48
CA TYR A 99 4.83 18.58 -10.38
C TYR A 99 3.53 19.11 -10.99
#